data_AF-A0A495XI80-F1
#
_entry.id   AF-A0A495XI80-F1
#
_cell.length_a   1.000
_cell.length_b   1.000
_cell.length_c   1.000
_cell.angle_alpha   90.00
_cell.angle_beta   90.00
_cell.angle_gamma   90.00
#
_symmetry.space_group_name_H-M   'P 1'
#
loop_
_entity.id
_entity.type
_entity.pdbx_description
1 polymer ?
#
loop_
_entity_poly.entity_id
_entity_poly.type
_entity_poly.pdbx_seq_one_letter_code
_entity_poly.pdbx_strand_id
1 'polypeptide(L)'
;MIRTAEPATPSSTGLRAALGLAVAGAVCGAVGPVLSVVDDTAPPAFTAWPLLAVLAVLPVAVASYYYARGRATTGAALLVPLGALAVGRFLMDLAIALDPVGVARPELLRVTTLTAPQPAAGLWVLLAGHVLTLAAGVVALTRLETEGGRGGRMGLATTSGVVAAFGLVTAPFTSLDPFVRAKGVLDVPGAAVVGGLLLLLAVPVVAALVASSADDDVRTGGLLGLGLALPALSAPGLAAVVAVDKVFLAAGPVYVVAGAVGLVFAALLPEGILKDREGTLPGVRRLNTIVAVLGVGAGVFLVIGALTPHLSVPEGLPTPTDYAARLLWPAAVPTLLALVPKARPAFIAATAAIPLAAGLALDAAFAATQVAAVQPGPGVWFTTVGVVLAIAAVVTAAIAGSAERDEEDVTTASPSLPLIAVALIAGLVAVGAFAMPVVRAPDLAPITALGLRVGSWGLIIALVAVLGAIALALASRPVKGAALLLGTACVTATRALEYPLTASRAADTSPGPGLWLAVAATAALVIAAAVRTARS
;
A
#
# COMPACT_ATOMS: atom_id res chain seq x y z
N MET A 1 7.83 -6.08 -50.27
CA MET A 1 8.38 -4.96 -49.48
C MET A 1 7.30 -4.46 -48.55
N ILE A 2 7.27 -4.94 -47.31
CA ILE A 2 6.34 -4.46 -46.28
C ILE A 2 6.98 -3.22 -45.68
N ARG A 3 6.35 -2.05 -45.85
CA ARG A 3 6.72 -0.83 -45.12
C ARG A 3 6.51 -1.12 -43.63
N THR A 4 7.60 -1.32 -42.91
CA THR A 4 7.61 -1.20 -41.46
C THR A 4 7.23 0.23 -41.14
N ALA A 5 6.06 0.43 -40.53
CA ALA A 5 5.66 1.72 -39.99
C ALA A 5 6.70 2.13 -38.95
N GLU A 6 7.36 3.26 -39.20
CA GLU A 6 8.28 3.88 -38.27
C GLU A 6 7.49 4.26 -37.00
N PRO A 7 7.95 3.86 -35.80
CA PRO A 7 7.22 4.15 -34.57
C PRO A 7 7.03 5.66 -34.42
N ALA A 8 5.78 6.09 -34.28
CA ALA A 8 5.43 7.49 -34.20
C ALA A 8 6.02 8.08 -32.91
N THR A 9 7.01 8.97 -33.04
CA THR A 9 7.54 9.73 -31.91
C THR A 9 6.39 10.36 -31.11
N PRO A 10 6.35 10.22 -29.77
CA PRO A 10 5.27 10.78 -28.96
C PRO A 10 5.12 12.27 -29.25
N SER A 11 3.89 12.72 -29.51
CA SER A 11 3.62 14.11 -29.92
C SER A 11 4.19 15.10 -28.90
N SER A 12 5.16 15.93 -29.32
CA SER A 12 5.90 16.87 -28.47
C SER A 12 5.01 17.81 -27.64
N THR A 13 3.81 18.11 -28.12
CA THR A 13 2.81 18.95 -27.44
C THR A 13 2.30 18.33 -26.14
N GLY A 14 2.05 17.02 -26.11
CA GLY A 14 1.50 16.33 -24.94
C GLY A 14 2.50 16.27 -23.78
N LEU A 15 3.76 16.01 -24.08
CA LEU A 15 4.84 16.01 -23.09
C LEU A 15 5.10 17.41 -22.51
N ARG A 16 5.08 18.45 -23.36
CA ARG A 16 5.19 19.85 -22.90
C ARG A 16 4.02 20.25 -22.00
N ALA A 17 2.81 19.77 -22.29
CA ALA A 17 1.65 19.99 -21.44
C ALA A 17 1.82 19.33 -20.06
N ALA A 18 2.30 18.08 -20.00
CA ALA A 18 2.59 17.41 -18.73
C ALA A 18 3.64 18.19 -17.91
N LEU A 19 4.72 18.65 -18.55
CA LEU A 19 5.75 19.45 -17.87
C LEU A 19 5.20 20.79 -17.38
N GLY A 20 4.40 21.49 -18.19
CA GLY A 20 3.77 22.75 -17.80
C GLY A 20 2.85 22.61 -16.59
N LEU A 21 2.04 21.55 -16.56
CA LEU A 21 1.20 21.21 -15.40
C LEU A 21 2.04 20.90 -14.16
N ALA A 22 3.14 20.16 -14.30
CA ALA A 22 4.04 19.86 -13.20
C ALA A 22 4.71 21.14 -12.64
N VAL A 23 5.16 22.05 -13.52
CA VAL A 23 5.72 23.35 -13.12
C VAL A 23 4.70 24.18 -12.38
N ALA A 24 3.46 24.29 -12.89
CA ALA A 24 2.40 25.00 -12.20
C ALA A 24 2.09 24.37 -10.82
N GLY A 25 2.04 23.04 -10.75
CA GLY A 25 1.87 22.30 -9.50
C GLY A 25 2.97 22.56 -8.48
N ALA A 26 4.24 22.57 -8.91
CA ALA A 26 5.39 22.89 -8.06
C ALA A 26 5.38 24.35 -7.58
N VAL A 27 4.99 25.30 -8.43
CA VAL A 27 4.82 26.71 -8.04
C VAL A 27 3.74 26.84 -6.97
N CYS A 28 2.59 26.19 -7.16
CA CYS A 28 1.54 26.13 -6.15
C CYS A 28 2.04 25.49 -4.85
N GLY A 29 2.80 24.40 -4.92
CA GLY A 29 3.38 23.75 -3.74
C GLY A 29 4.43 24.61 -3.01
N ALA A 30 5.14 25.48 -3.72
CA ALA A 30 6.12 26.40 -3.14
C ALA A 30 5.48 27.67 -2.55
N VAL A 31 4.46 28.22 -3.23
CA VAL A 31 3.74 29.44 -2.81
C VAL A 31 2.71 29.12 -1.71
N GLY A 32 2.10 27.93 -1.75
CA GLY A 32 1.07 27.50 -0.81
C GLY A 32 1.45 27.65 0.66
N PRO A 33 2.66 27.26 1.11
CA PRO A 33 3.13 27.49 2.49
C PRO A 33 3.58 28.93 2.79
N VAL A 34 3.86 29.75 1.76
CA VAL A 34 4.22 31.17 1.92
C VAL A 34 2.96 32.01 2.19
N LEU A 35 1.87 31.65 1.53
CA LEU A 35 0.54 32.11 1.88
C LEU A 35 0.11 31.32 3.13
N SER A 36 -0.33 31.94 4.22
CA SER A 36 -0.73 31.17 5.41
C SER A 36 -1.75 30.08 5.03
N VAL A 37 -1.53 28.84 5.49
CA VAL A 37 -2.39 27.68 5.19
C VAL A 37 -3.68 27.73 6.02
N VAL A 38 -3.56 28.25 7.23
CA VAL A 38 -4.66 28.58 8.13
C VAL A 38 -4.59 30.05 8.52
N ASP A 39 -5.62 30.56 9.18
CA ASP A 39 -5.59 31.90 9.77
C ASP A 39 -4.42 32.10 10.76
N ASP A 40 -4.13 33.35 11.10
CA ASP A 40 -2.97 33.72 11.92
C ASP A 40 -3.07 33.24 13.38
N THR A 41 -4.13 32.52 13.75
CA THR A 41 -4.30 31.95 15.10
C THR A 41 -3.43 30.72 15.34
N ALA A 42 -2.94 30.07 14.28
CA ALA A 42 -2.11 28.87 14.35
C ALA A 42 -0.94 28.91 13.34
N PRO A 43 0.07 29.80 13.54
CA PRO A 43 1.22 29.88 12.65
C PRO A 43 2.04 28.57 12.63
N PRO A 44 2.89 28.34 11.61
CA PRO A 44 3.82 27.22 11.59
C PRO A 44 4.73 27.19 12.83
N ALA A 45 5.11 25.99 13.28
CA ALA A 45 6.03 25.82 14.41
C ALA A 45 7.45 26.32 14.10
N PHE A 46 7.84 26.36 12.83
CA PHE A 46 9.11 26.87 12.33
C PHE A 46 9.00 27.32 10.88
N THR A 47 9.97 28.09 10.39
CA THR A 47 10.00 28.63 9.02
C THR A 47 10.33 27.55 7.99
N ALA A 48 9.33 26.76 7.58
CA ALA A 48 9.52 25.60 6.71
C ALA A 48 9.41 25.90 5.20
N TRP A 49 8.88 27.07 4.81
CA TRP A 49 8.59 27.38 3.40
C TRP A 49 9.79 27.21 2.45
N PRO A 50 11.06 27.53 2.80
CA PRO A 50 12.18 27.34 1.87
C PRO A 50 12.42 25.86 1.58
N LEU A 51 12.33 25.02 2.61
CA LEU A 51 12.45 23.57 2.47
C LEU A 51 11.32 23.01 1.61
N LEU A 52 10.08 23.41 1.87
CA LEU A 52 8.90 22.96 1.11
C LEU A 52 8.97 23.40 -0.35
N ALA A 53 9.45 24.62 -0.63
CA ALA A 53 9.67 25.11 -1.99
C ALA A 53 10.73 24.28 -2.73
N VAL A 54 11.86 23.96 -2.08
CA VAL A 54 12.89 23.09 -2.67
C VAL A 54 12.31 21.70 -2.98
N LEU A 55 11.58 21.10 -2.03
CA LEU A 55 10.98 19.78 -2.20
C LEU A 55 9.90 19.74 -3.29
N ALA A 56 9.15 20.83 -3.48
CA ALA A 56 8.17 20.95 -4.55
C ALA A 56 8.82 21.12 -5.93
N VAL A 57 9.89 21.91 -6.03
CA VAL A 57 10.54 22.26 -7.30
C VAL A 57 11.51 21.17 -7.77
N LEU A 58 12.20 20.49 -6.87
CA LEU A 58 13.30 19.56 -7.20
C LEU A 58 12.90 18.47 -8.21
N PRO A 59 11.80 17.70 -8.05
CA PRO A 59 11.42 16.67 -9.01
C PRO A 59 11.14 17.24 -10.40
N VAL A 60 10.50 18.41 -10.46
CA VAL A 60 10.14 19.08 -11.71
C VAL A 60 11.37 19.68 -12.40
N ALA A 61 12.33 20.19 -11.64
CA ALA A 61 13.61 20.65 -12.17
C ALA A 61 14.39 19.50 -12.80
N VAL A 62 14.41 18.32 -12.16
CA VAL A 62 15.05 17.12 -12.72
C VAL A 62 14.33 16.63 -13.98
N ALA A 63 12.99 16.60 -13.98
CA ALA A 63 12.25 16.29 -15.21
C ALA A 63 12.58 17.27 -16.34
N SER A 64 12.56 18.57 -16.05
CA SER A 64 12.90 19.65 -16.99
C SER A 64 14.33 19.50 -17.55
N TYR A 65 15.27 19.08 -16.70
CA TYR A 65 16.64 18.78 -17.12
C TYR A 65 16.70 17.65 -18.15
N TYR A 66 16.00 16.52 -17.91
CA TYR A 66 15.95 15.41 -18.88
C TYR A 66 15.28 15.82 -20.19
N TYR A 67 14.21 16.63 -20.11
CA TYR A 67 13.60 17.25 -21.29
C TYR A 67 14.60 18.09 -22.10
N ALA A 68 15.34 18.98 -21.43
CA ALA A 68 16.34 19.83 -22.07
C ALA A 68 17.49 19.03 -22.70
N ARG A 69 17.78 17.83 -22.17
CA ARG A 69 18.78 16.89 -22.69
C ARG A 69 18.24 15.99 -23.81
N GLY A 70 17.01 16.18 -24.27
CA GLY A 70 16.39 15.35 -25.31
C GLY A 70 15.89 13.98 -24.82
N ARG A 71 15.96 13.71 -23.51
CA ARG A 71 15.48 12.47 -22.88
C ARG A 71 14.05 12.66 -22.36
N ALA A 72 13.16 12.95 -23.28
CA ALA A 72 11.79 13.35 -22.98
C ALA A 72 10.97 12.22 -22.33
N THR A 73 11.21 10.97 -22.73
CA THR A 73 10.69 9.73 -22.13
C THR A 73 11.04 9.62 -20.65
N THR A 74 12.32 9.80 -20.29
CA THR A 74 12.79 9.80 -18.89
C THR A 74 12.12 10.90 -18.08
N GLY A 75 12.04 12.11 -18.65
CA GLY A 75 11.38 13.26 -18.03
C GLY A 75 9.90 13.02 -17.78
N ALA A 76 9.18 12.43 -18.73
CA ALA A 76 7.77 12.07 -18.58
C ALA A 76 7.56 10.96 -17.55
N ALA A 77 8.38 9.91 -17.57
CA ALA A 77 8.30 8.82 -16.61
C ALA A 77 8.56 9.26 -15.17
N LEU A 78 9.39 10.29 -14.96
CA LEU A 78 9.61 10.90 -13.66
C LEU A 78 8.32 11.51 -13.07
N LEU A 79 7.45 12.07 -13.92
CA LEU A 79 6.21 12.71 -13.48
C LEU A 79 5.11 11.71 -13.08
N VAL A 80 5.17 10.47 -13.56
CA VAL A 80 4.14 9.45 -13.30
C VAL A 80 4.03 9.12 -11.80
N PRO A 81 5.12 8.75 -11.09
CA PRO A 81 5.09 8.57 -9.63
C PRO A 81 4.63 9.81 -8.87
N LEU A 82 5.02 11.02 -9.31
CA LEU A 82 4.59 12.26 -8.66
C LEU A 82 3.07 12.39 -8.68
N GLY A 83 2.46 12.14 -9.84
CA GLY A 83 1.00 12.16 -9.96
C GLY A 83 0.32 11.06 -9.14
N ALA A 84 0.88 9.85 -9.12
CA ALA A 84 0.34 8.74 -8.34
C ALA A 84 0.32 9.05 -6.82
N LEU A 85 1.39 9.66 -6.30
CA LEU A 85 1.48 10.05 -4.90
C LEU A 85 0.68 11.33 -4.57
N ALA A 86 0.40 12.18 -5.56
CA ALA A 86 -0.35 13.42 -5.36
C ALA A 86 -1.75 13.18 -4.77
N VAL A 87 -2.41 12.06 -5.09
CA VAL A 87 -3.73 11.72 -4.52
C VAL A 87 -3.65 11.55 -3.00
N GLY A 88 -2.67 10.78 -2.53
CA GLY A 88 -2.47 10.55 -1.10
C GLY A 88 -2.11 11.84 -0.36
N ARG A 89 -1.22 12.66 -0.95
CA ARG A 89 -0.82 13.96 -0.40
C ARG A 89 -1.97 14.96 -0.36
N PHE A 90 -2.78 15.01 -1.41
CA PHE A 90 -3.99 15.83 -1.45
C PHE A 90 -4.92 15.50 -0.28
N LEU A 91 -5.17 14.22 0.00
CA LEU A 91 -6.04 13.83 1.12
C LEU A 91 -5.42 14.14 2.49
N MET A 92 -4.10 14.01 2.63
CA MET A 92 -3.40 14.43 3.85
C MET A 92 -3.52 15.93 4.11
N ASP A 93 -3.36 16.76 3.07
CA ASP A 93 -3.48 18.20 3.19
C ASP A 93 -4.94 18.65 3.32
N LEU A 94 -5.87 17.96 2.66
CA LEU A 94 -7.32 18.20 2.81
C LEU A 94 -7.78 17.98 4.25
N ALA A 95 -7.14 17.08 4.99
CA ALA A 95 -7.43 16.87 6.39
C ALA A 95 -7.23 18.15 7.24
N ILE A 96 -6.39 19.09 6.82
CA ILE A 96 -6.24 20.41 7.49
C ILE A 96 -7.54 21.21 7.40
N ALA A 97 -8.28 21.10 6.28
CA ALA A 97 -9.57 21.77 6.15
C ALA A 97 -10.69 21.11 6.97
N LEU A 98 -10.57 19.81 7.22
CA LEU A 98 -11.62 19.00 7.84
C LEU A 98 -11.46 18.90 9.36
N ASP A 99 -10.22 18.70 9.84
CA ASP A 99 -9.88 18.59 11.26
C ASP A 99 -8.44 19.11 11.50
N PRO A 100 -8.23 20.43 11.51
CA PRO A 100 -6.91 21.02 11.68
C PRO A 100 -6.27 20.70 13.04
N VAL A 101 -7.07 20.41 14.08
CA VAL A 101 -6.58 20.06 15.43
C VAL A 101 -6.03 18.63 15.48
N GLY A 102 -6.54 17.75 14.62
CA GLY A 102 -6.12 16.35 14.52
C GLY A 102 -4.86 16.11 13.70
N VAL A 103 -4.43 17.08 12.87
CA VAL A 103 -3.35 16.92 11.89
C VAL A 103 -1.97 17.27 12.46
N ALA A 104 -0.99 16.39 12.25
CA ALA A 104 0.39 16.56 12.68
C ALA A 104 1.27 17.17 11.57
N ARG A 105 1.17 18.50 11.34
CA ARG A 105 1.94 19.21 10.30
C ARG A 105 2.60 20.49 10.86
N PRO A 106 3.58 20.36 11.77
CA PRO A 106 4.24 21.50 12.41
C PRO A 106 4.89 22.48 11.42
N GLU A 107 5.22 22.01 10.22
CA GLU A 107 5.75 22.84 9.14
C GLU A 107 4.70 23.76 8.48
N LEU A 108 3.40 23.50 8.67
CA LEU A 108 2.29 24.28 8.10
C LEU A 108 1.46 25.01 9.17
N LEU A 109 1.24 24.40 10.33
CA LEU A 109 0.51 25.00 11.44
C LEU A 109 0.89 24.39 12.79
N ARG A 110 0.75 25.18 13.86
CA ARG A 110 0.86 24.73 15.25
C ARG A 110 -0.36 25.22 16.02
N VAL A 111 -1.23 24.30 16.38
CA VAL A 111 -2.45 24.60 17.15
C VAL A 111 -2.08 24.81 18.62
N THR A 112 -2.35 26.00 19.16
CA THR A 112 -2.09 26.37 20.57
C THR A 112 -3.35 26.51 21.40
N THR A 113 -4.53 26.48 20.77
CA THR A 113 -5.84 26.59 21.43
C THR A 113 -6.77 25.47 20.99
N LEU A 114 -7.87 25.25 21.70
CA LEU A 114 -8.89 24.26 21.31
C LEU A 114 -9.82 24.78 20.19
N THR A 115 -9.71 26.06 19.83
CA THR A 115 -10.47 26.63 18.72
C THR A 115 -9.82 26.20 17.41
N ALA A 116 -10.59 25.52 16.56
CA ALA A 116 -10.10 25.05 15.27
C ALA A 116 -9.78 26.26 14.36
N PRO A 117 -8.53 26.39 13.87
CA PRO A 117 -8.16 27.47 12.97
C PRO A 117 -8.85 27.30 11.62
N GLN A 118 -9.20 28.41 10.97
CA GLN A 118 -9.91 28.36 9.69
C GLN A 118 -8.93 28.19 8.52
N PRO A 119 -9.30 27.43 7.47
CA PRO A 119 -8.52 27.36 6.24
C PRO A 119 -8.30 28.73 5.60
N ALA A 120 -7.07 29.00 5.16
CA ALA A 120 -6.70 30.22 4.45
C ALA A 120 -6.28 29.93 3.01
N ALA A 121 -5.95 30.98 2.26
CA ALA A 121 -5.64 30.90 0.82
C ALA A 121 -4.50 29.91 0.51
N GLY A 122 -3.50 29.81 1.40
CA GLY A 122 -2.37 28.90 1.21
C GLY A 122 -2.76 27.43 1.09
N LEU A 123 -3.77 27.00 1.86
CA LEU A 123 -4.26 25.61 1.78
C LEU A 123 -4.84 25.30 0.40
N TRP A 124 -5.69 26.19 -0.12
CA TRP A 124 -6.34 26.00 -1.41
C TRP A 124 -5.35 26.01 -2.57
N VAL A 125 -4.34 26.88 -2.50
CA VAL A 125 -3.23 26.91 -3.46
C VAL A 125 -2.45 25.59 -3.42
N LEU A 126 -2.17 25.07 -2.22
CA LEU A 126 -1.46 23.81 -2.04
C LEU A 126 -2.28 22.61 -2.58
N LEU A 127 -3.59 22.56 -2.30
CA LEU A 127 -4.50 21.55 -2.84
C LEU A 127 -4.59 21.60 -4.37
N ALA A 128 -4.67 22.80 -4.95
CA ALA A 128 -4.62 22.98 -6.41
C ALA A 128 -3.29 22.45 -7.00
N GLY A 129 -2.18 22.65 -6.29
CA GLY A 129 -0.87 22.12 -6.67
C GLY A 129 -0.84 20.59 -6.80
N HIS A 130 -1.49 19.86 -5.88
CA HIS A 130 -1.61 18.40 -5.97
C HIS A 130 -2.48 17.96 -7.15
N VAL A 131 -3.58 18.68 -7.43
CA VAL A 131 -4.44 18.39 -8.60
C VAL A 131 -3.67 18.57 -9.91
N LEU A 132 -2.87 19.64 -10.02
CA LEU A 132 -2.03 19.88 -11.18
C LEU A 132 -0.93 18.82 -11.33
N THR A 133 -0.33 18.39 -10.22
CA THR A 133 0.68 17.31 -10.20
C THR A 133 0.08 15.97 -10.62
N LEU A 134 -1.13 15.65 -10.16
CA LEU A 134 -1.89 14.47 -10.60
C LEU A 134 -2.15 14.52 -12.10
N ALA A 135 -2.68 15.64 -12.60
CA ALA A 135 -2.94 15.83 -14.02
C ALA A 135 -1.67 15.69 -14.86
N ALA A 136 -0.54 16.24 -14.40
CA ALA A 136 0.76 16.08 -15.05
C ALA A 136 1.18 14.61 -15.17
N GLY A 137 1.05 13.83 -14.08
CA GLY A 137 1.38 12.40 -14.09
C GLY A 137 0.46 11.58 -15.00
N VAL A 138 -0.85 11.87 -15.02
CA VAL A 138 -1.81 11.21 -15.94
C VAL A 138 -1.48 11.53 -17.39
N VAL A 139 -1.26 12.80 -17.73
CA VAL A 139 -0.88 13.20 -19.10
C VAL A 139 0.43 12.54 -19.49
N ALA A 140 1.43 12.50 -18.61
CA ALA A 140 2.70 11.83 -18.87
C ALA A 140 2.51 10.33 -19.14
N LEU A 141 1.72 9.63 -18.32
CA LEU A 141 1.46 8.20 -18.45
C LEU A 141 0.83 7.85 -19.81
N THR A 142 -0.12 8.65 -20.30
CA THR A 142 -0.76 8.43 -21.61
C THR A 142 0.18 8.56 -22.81
N ARG A 143 1.42 9.01 -22.59
CA ARG A 143 2.43 9.22 -23.63
C ARG A 143 3.61 8.27 -23.53
N LEU A 144 3.62 7.40 -22.53
CA LEU A 144 4.61 6.33 -22.41
C LEU A 144 4.05 5.08 -23.08
N GLU A 145 4.87 4.45 -23.93
CA GLU A 145 4.57 3.12 -24.45
C GLU A 145 4.92 2.09 -23.38
N THR A 146 3.90 1.40 -22.85
CA THR A 146 4.11 0.33 -21.87
C THR A 146 4.29 -1.00 -22.60
N GLU A 147 5.51 -1.29 -23.03
CA GLU A 147 5.90 -2.67 -23.35
C GLU A 147 6.40 -3.35 -22.07
N GLY A 148 5.80 -4.51 -21.74
CA GLY A 148 6.19 -5.30 -20.58
C GLY A 148 7.51 -6.01 -20.84
N GLY A 149 8.59 -5.59 -20.17
CA GLY A 149 9.93 -6.14 -20.34
C GLY A 149 10.40 -7.05 -19.21
N ARG A 150 11.51 -7.74 -19.46
CA ARG A 150 12.29 -8.51 -18.47
C ARG A 150 13.21 -7.54 -17.72
N GLY A 151 12.79 -7.08 -16.54
CA GLY A 151 13.46 -6.03 -15.80
C GLY A 151 14.39 -6.53 -14.69
N GLY A 152 15.69 -6.64 -14.95
CA GLY A 152 16.74 -7.03 -13.99
C GLY A 152 17.06 -6.02 -12.88
N ARG A 153 16.09 -5.19 -12.44
CA ARG A 153 16.26 -4.22 -11.33
C ARG A 153 15.12 -4.26 -10.31
N MET A 154 14.20 -5.22 -10.47
CA MET A 154 12.95 -5.27 -9.71
C MET A 154 13.19 -5.53 -8.22
N GLY A 155 14.20 -6.34 -7.86
CA GLY A 155 14.51 -6.69 -6.48
C GLY A 155 14.83 -5.47 -5.62
N LEU A 156 15.86 -4.69 -5.98
CA LEU A 156 16.28 -3.50 -5.22
C LEU A 156 15.22 -2.41 -5.20
N ALA A 157 14.57 -2.14 -6.33
CA ALA A 157 13.53 -1.12 -6.40
C ALA A 157 12.32 -1.47 -5.53
N THR A 158 11.85 -2.71 -5.60
CA THR A 158 10.69 -3.16 -4.83
C THR A 158 11.01 -3.19 -3.34
N THR A 159 12.18 -3.70 -2.94
CA THR A 159 12.57 -3.70 -1.52
C THR A 159 12.73 -2.28 -0.99
N SER A 160 13.33 -1.37 -1.76
CA SER A 160 13.46 0.04 -1.39
C SER A 160 12.08 0.72 -1.24
N GLY A 161 11.14 0.41 -2.14
CA GLY A 161 9.76 0.87 -2.05
C GLY A 161 9.05 0.34 -0.80
N VAL A 162 9.24 -0.93 -0.45
CA VAL A 162 8.67 -1.53 0.78
C VAL A 162 9.28 -0.90 2.04
N VAL A 163 10.59 -0.69 2.07
CA VAL A 163 11.28 -0.01 3.19
C VAL A 163 10.74 1.40 3.37
N ALA A 164 10.60 2.17 2.28
CA ALA A 164 9.99 3.49 2.34
C ALA A 164 8.55 3.44 2.87
N ALA A 165 7.75 2.50 2.37
CA ALA A 165 6.36 2.33 2.78
C ALA A 165 6.24 2.00 4.28
N PHE A 166 7.11 1.14 4.81
CA PHE A 166 7.18 0.86 6.25
C PHE A 166 7.44 2.13 7.06
N GLY A 167 8.38 2.98 6.60
CA GLY A 167 8.65 4.27 7.22
C GLY A 167 7.45 5.21 7.23
N LEU A 168 6.66 5.22 6.15
CA LEU A 168 5.46 6.07 6.02
C LEU A 168 4.33 5.70 6.98
N VAL A 169 4.25 4.45 7.46
CA VAL A 169 3.21 4.04 8.43
C VAL A 169 3.51 4.51 9.84
N THR A 170 4.80 4.57 10.17
CA THR A 170 5.26 4.97 11.51
C THR A 170 5.18 6.49 11.72
N ALA A 171 5.20 6.92 12.98
CA ALA A 171 5.14 8.35 13.29
C ALA A 171 6.32 9.12 12.68
N PRO A 172 6.10 10.33 12.14
CA PRO A 172 7.15 11.13 11.49
C PRO A 172 8.19 11.68 12.49
N PHE A 173 7.84 11.79 13.76
CA PHE A 173 8.71 12.19 14.85
C PHE A 173 8.06 11.72 16.17
N THR A 174 8.76 11.83 17.30
CA THR A 174 8.16 11.74 18.63
C THR A 174 8.15 13.12 19.27
N SER A 175 7.20 13.40 20.15
CA SER A 175 7.06 14.74 20.75
C SER A 175 6.61 14.65 22.20
N LEU A 176 7.27 15.43 23.06
CA LEU A 176 6.82 15.70 24.43
C LEU A 176 6.01 17.00 24.52
N ASP A 177 5.82 17.71 23.41
CA ASP A 177 5.01 18.91 23.33
C ASP A 177 3.55 18.54 23.01
N PRO A 178 2.57 18.85 23.89
CA PRO A 178 1.17 18.50 23.68
C PRO A 178 0.54 19.20 22.47
N PHE A 179 1.14 20.30 21.99
CA PHE A 179 0.67 21.07 20.83
C PHE A 179 1.28 20.60 19.51
N VAL A 180 2.30 19.74 19.55
CA VAL A 180 2.91 19.12 18.37
C VAL A 180 2.72 17.61 18.50
N ARG A 181 1.54 17.13 18.10
CA ARG A 181 1.21 15.71 18.27
C ARG A 181 1.95 14.85 17.26
N ALA A 182 2.74 13.93 17.77
CA ALA A 182 3.34 12.85 17.00
C ALA A 182 2.35 11.69 16.88
N LYS A 183 1.71 11.54 15.71
CA LYS A 183 0.76 10.45 15.44
C LYS A 183 1.17 9.67 14.22
N GLY A 184 1.09 8.34 14.28
CA GLY A 184 1.27 7.48 13.12
C GLY A 184 0.07 7.58 12.17
N VAL A 185 0.20 7.04 10.95
CA VAL A 185 -0.87 7.10 9.93
C VAL A 185 -2.21 6.53 10.40
N LEU A 186 -2.19 5.60 11.35
CA LEU A 186 -3.39 4.97 11.90
C LEU A 186 -4.08 5.79 13.01
N ASP A 187 -3.39 6.81 13.56
CA ASP A 187 -3.87 7.58 14.71
C ASP A 187 -4.43 8.97 14.33
N VAL A 188 -4.28 9.36 13.05
CA VAL A 188 -4.78 10.62 12.46
C VAL A 188 -6.25 10.46 12.00
N PRO A 189 -7.01 11.54 11.79
CA PRO A 189 -8.43 11.47 11.47
C PRO A 189 -8.70 11.28 9.96
N GLY A 190 -9.77 10.56 9.64
CA GLY A 190 -10.49 10.58 8.35
C GLY A 190 -9.61 10.55 7.09
N ALA A 191 -9.61 11.66 6.35
CA ALA A 191 -8.94 11.79 5.06
C ALA A 191 -7.42 11.57 5.12
N ALA A 192 -6.77 11.95 6.22
CA ALA A 192 -5.32 11.77 6.37
C ALA A 192 -4.92 10.29 6.44
N VAL A 193 -5.75 9.45 7.06
CA VAL A 193 -5.52 8.00 7.13
C VAL A 193 -5.65 7.38 5.74
N VAL A 194 -6.71 7.75 5.01
CA VAL A 194 -6.92 7.28 3.63
C VAL A 194 -5.74 7.72 2.76
N GLY A 195 -5.30 8.98 2.87
CA GLY A 195 -4.14 9.50 2.16
C GLY A 195 -2.85 8.73 2.48
N GLY A 196 -2.56 8.50 3.77
CA GLY A 196 -1.40 7.72 4.22
C GLY A 196 -1.38 6.29 3.71
N LEU A 197 -2.53 5.65 3.63
CA LEU A 197 -2.62 4.28 3.17
C LEU A 197 -2.59 4.15 1.65
N LEU A 198 -3.10 5.14 0.94
CA LEU A 198 -2.85 5.27 -0.49
C LEU A 198 -1.35 5.40 -0.76
N LEU A 199 -0.61 6.22 -0.01
CA LEU A 199 0.84 6.33 -0.16
C LEU A 199 1.56 5.02 0.21
N LEU A 200 1.17 4.38 1.33
CA LEU A 200 1.70 3.08 1.77
C LEU A 200 1.62 2.03 0.66
N LEU A 201 0.49 1.97 -0.05
CA LEU A 201 0.27 1.00 -1.13
C LEU A 201 0.90 1.46 -2.45
N ALA A 202 0.80 2.76 -2.77
CA ALA A 202 1.26 3.31 -4.04
C ALA A 202 2.79 3.23 -4.18
N VAL A 203 3.56 3.55 -3.13
CA VAL A 203 5.03 3.55 -3.22
C VAL A 203 5.62 2.20 -3.68
N PRO A 204 5.34 1.06 -3.02
CA PRO A 204 5.91 -0.22 -3.43
C PRO A 204 5.34 -0.71 -4.77
N VAL A 205 4.06 -0.45 -5.06
CA VAL A 205 3.42 -0.84 -6.33
C VAL A 205 4.04 -0.07 -7.49
N VAL A 206 4.16 1.26 -7.37
CA VAL A 206 4.78 2.09 -8.41
C VAL A 206 6.26 1.74 -8.58
N ALA A 207 6.99 1.48 -7.49
CA ALA A 207 8.38 1.02 -7.57
C ALA A 207 8.51 -0.27 -8.38
N ALA A 208 7.67 -1.26 -8.10
CA ALA A 208 7.67 -2.54 -8.81
C ALA A 208 7.27 -2.38 -10.29
N LEU A 209 6.21 -1.61 -10.58
CA LEU A 209 5.73 -1.37 -11.94
C LEU A 209 6.79 -0.68 -12.80
N VAL A 210 7.38 0.40 -12.30
CA VAL A 210 8.44 1.13 -13.02
C VAL A 210 9.69 0.26 -13.19
N ALA A 211 10.09 -0.48 -12.16
CA ALA A 211 11.25 -1.35 -12.24
C ALA A 211 11.08 -2.52 -13.22
N SER A 212 9.84 -2.92 -13.50
CA SER A 212 9.47 -3.95 -14.47
C SER A 212 9.37 -3.45 -15.93
N SER A 213 9.60 -2.16 -16.17
CA SER A 213 9.55 -1.61 -17.53
C SER A 213 10.70 -2.14 -18.40
N ALA A 214 10.40 -2.42 -19.68
CA ALA A 214 11.39 -2.76 -20.69
C ALA A 214 12.28 -1.56 -21.07
N ASP A 215 11.73 -0.36 -20.96
CA ASP A 215 12.39 0.87 -21.39
C ASP A 215 13.24 1.45 -20.25
N ASP A 216 14.53 1.55 -20.50
CA ASP A 216 15.52 2.12 -19.58
C ASP A 216 15.20 3.55 -19.17
N ASP A 217 14.68 4.35 -20.09
CA ASP A 217 14.30 5.72 -19.82
C ASP A 217 13.09 5.78 -18.90
N VAL A 218 12.08 4.92 -19.13
CA VAL A 218 10.90 4.84 -18.27
C VAL A 218 11.28 4.34 -16.87
N ARG A 219 12.10 3.29 -16.81
CA ARG A 219 12.58 2.71 -15.57
C ARG A 219 13.40 3.70 -14.76
N THR A 220 14.39 4.34 -15.39
CA THR A 220 15.25 5.34 -14.72
C THR A 220 14.43 6.54 -14.28
N GLY A 221 13.60 7.08 -15.17
CA GLY A 221 12.77 8.25 -14.91
C GLY A 221 11.80 8.01 -13.75
N GLY A 222 11.04 6.92 -13.79
CA GLY A 222 10.08 6.63 -12.73
C GLY A 222 10.72 6.29 -11.38
N LEU A 223 11.88 5.62 -11.34
CA LEU A 223 12.57 5.34 -10.08
C LEU A 223 13.16 6.62 -9.46
N LEU A 224 13.75 7.49 -10.29
CA LEU A 224 14.16 8.83 -9.85
C LEU A 224 12.96 9.64 -9.37
N GLY A 225 11.85 9.62 -10.11
CA GLY A 225 10.63 10.34 -9.75
C GLY A 225 10.09 9.93 -8.40
N LEU A 226 10.00 8.62 -8.16
CA LEU A 226 9.56 8.08 -6.88
C LEU A 226 10.54 8.42 -5.75
N GLY A 227 11.85 8.23 -5.99
CA GLY A 227 12.89 8.55 -5.02
C GLY A 227 12.95 10.03 -4.65
N LEU A 228 12.70 10.95 -5.60
CA LEU A 228 12.65 12.40 -5.37
C LEU A 228 11.35 12.86 -4.72
N ALA A 229 10.26 12.09 -4.86
CA ALA A 229 8.97 12.41 -4.24
C ALA A 229 8.94 12.13 -2.74
N LEU A 230 9.60 11.05 -2.29
CA LEU A 230 9.56 10.56 -0.91
C LEU A 230 10.12 11.55 0.13
N PRO A 231 11.22 12.30 -0.12
CA PRO A 231 11.71 13.33 0.79
C PRO A 231 10.64 14.38 1.14
N ALA A 232 9.71 14.65 0.23
CA ALA A 232 8.63 15.60 0.49
C ALA A 232 7.60 15.11 1.53
N LEU A 233 7.65 13.83 1.91
CA LEU A 233 6.84 13.22 2.97
C LEU A 233 7.59 13.13 4.32
N SER A 234 8.93 13.03 4.30
CA SER A 234 9.73 12.78 5.51
C SER A 234 10.60 13.94 5.95
N ALA A 235 11.10 14.76 5.02
CA ALA A 235 11.99 15.87 5.33
C ALA A 235 11.36 16.94 6.23
N PRO A 236 10.06 17.30 6.13
CA PRO A 236 9.45 18.23 7.08
C PRO A 236 9.50 17.73 8.53
N GLY A 237 9.27 16.43 8.75
CA GLY A 237 9.40 15.81 10.08
C GLY A 237 10.83 15.84 10.59
N LEU A 238 11.83 15.57 9.74
CA LEU A 238 13.25 15.69 10.09
C LEU A 238 13.65 17.13 10.42
N ALA A 239 13.13 18.11 9.67
CA ALA A 239 13.37 19.52 9.95
C ALA A 239 12.73 19.94 11.28
N ALA A 240 11.55 19.41 11.62
CA ALA A 240 10.90 19.66 12.90
C ALA A 240 11.73 19.17 14.10
N VAL A 241 12.42 18.04 13.98
CA VAL A 241 13.35 17.53 15.02
C VAL A 241 14.49 18.50 15.30
N VAL A 242 14.93 19.26 14.30
CA VAL A 242 16.02 20.24 14.45
C VAL A 242 15.50 21.61 14.89
N ALA A 243 14.32 22.00 14.39
CA ALA A 243 13.80 23.35 14.52
C ALA A 243 12.84 23.56 15.71
N VAL A 244 12.28 22.48 16.28
CA VAL A 244 11.25 22.57 17.33
C VAL A 244 11.73 21.85 18.59
N ASP A 245 11.73 22.56 19.72
CA ASP A 245 12.07 22.00 21.01
C ASP A 245 11.14 20.83 21.38
N LYS A 246 11.69 19.82 22.07
CA LYS A 246 10.97 18.63 22.58
C LYS A 246 10.38 17.72 21.48
N VAL A 247 10.79 17.91 20.24
CA VAL A 247 10.56 16.98 19.13
C VAL A 247 11.81 16.14 18.91
N PHE A 248 11.66 14.82 18.85
CA PHE A 248 12.77 13.88 18.71
C PHE A 248 12.59 12.99 17.48
N LEU A 249 13.71 12.45 17.00
CA LEU A 249 13.75 11.59 15.83
C LEU A 249 12.99 10.28 16.08
N ALA A 250 12.00 10.00 15.23
CA ALA A 250 11.39 8.69 15.12
C ALA A 250 12.09 7.84 14.05
N ALA A 251 11.89 6.53 14.09
CA ALA A 251 12.48 5.62 13.10
C ALA A 251 11.88 5.81 11.68
N GLY A 252 10.67 6.34 11.57
CA GLY A 252 9.92 6.44 10.31
C GLY A 252 10.64 7.18 9.20
N PRO A 253 11.00 8.46 9.38
CA PRO A 253 11.71 9.22 8.37
C PRO A 253 13.02 8.56 7.92
N VAL A 254 13.72 7.83 8.81
CA VAL A 254 14.96 7.12 8.47
C VAL A 254 14.70 6.04 7.43
N TYR A 255 13.63 5.25 7.59
CA TYR A 255 13.25 4.24 6.61
C TYR A 255 12.78 4.87 5.29
N VAL A 256 12.04 5.99 5.34
CA VAL A 256 11.62 6.71 4.13
C VAL A 256 12.84 7.23 3.34
N VAL A 257 13.81 7.83 4.03
CA VAL A 257 15.05 8.32 3.41
C VAL A 257 15.88 7.16 2.86
N ALA A 258 16.02 6.07 3.61
CA ALA A 258 16.75 4.88 3.15
C ALA A 258 16.12 4.28 1.89
N GLY A 259 14.79 4.15 1.85
CA GLY A 259 14.07 3.68 0.66
C GLY A 259 14.17 4.66 -0.52
N ALA A 260 14.10 5.97 -0.28
CA ALA A 260 14.30 7.00 -1.30
C ALA A 260 15.70 6.92 -1.94
N VAL A 261 16.74 6.81 -1.10
CA VAL A 261 18.13 6.63 -1.55
C VAL A 261 18.27 5.32 -2.33
N GLY A 262 17.67 4.23 -1.86
CA GLY A 262 17.68 2.94 -2.56
C GLY A 262 17.04 3.00 -3.95
N LEU A 263 15.93 3.75 -4.10
CA LEU A 263 15.27 3.96 -5.39
C LEU A 263 16.11 4.82 -6.35
N VAL A 264 16.69 5.93 -5.86
CA VAL A 264 17.59 6.77 -6.67
C VAL A 264 18.82 5.97 -7.09
N PHE A 265 19.40 5.20 -6.17
CA PHE A 265 20.53 4.33 -6.45
C PHE A 265 20.19 3.28 -7.51
N ALA A 266 19.04 2.61 -7.39
CA ALA A 266 18.53 1.64 -8.38
C ALA A 266 18.33 2.26 -9.78
N ALA A 267 17.93 3.54 -9.83
CA ALA A 267 17.78 4.26 -11.08
C ALA A 267 19.13 4.56 -11.75
N LEU A 268 20.13 4.99 -10.97
CA LEU A 268 21.43 5.44 -11.48
C LEU A 268 22.45 4.32 -11.72
N LEU A 269 22.20 3.12 -11.19
CA LEU A 269 23.07 1.96 -11.36
C LEU A 269 23.24 1.60 -12.85
N PRO A 270 24.47 1.46 -13.37
CA PRO A 270 24.73 0.92 -14.70
C PRO A 270 24.29 -0.55 -14.79
N GLU A 271 23.66 -0.95 -15.91
CA GLU A 271 23.17 -2.32 -16.11
C GLU A 271 24.26 -3.39 -15.93
N GLY A 272 25.49 -3.09 -16.39
CA GLY A 272 26.62 -4.03 -16.28
C GLY A 272 27.04 -4.32 -14.83
N ILE A 273 26.90 -3.35 -13.92
CA ILE A 273 27.26 -3.53 -12.51
C ILE A 273 26.23 -4.39 -11.80
N LEU A 274 24.94 -4.28 -12.15
CA LEU A 274 23.91 -5.15 -11.58
C LEU A 274 23.99 -6.57 -12.14
N LYS A 275 24.33 -6.79 -13.42
CA LYS A 275 24.59 -8.14 -13.93
C LYS A 275 25.74 -8.85 -13.19
N ASP A 276 26.77 -8.12 -12.77
CA ASP A 276 27.95 -8.67 -12.06
C ASP A 276 27.82 -8.66 -10.53
N ARG A 277 27.04 -7.73 -9.94
CA ARG A 277 26.82 -7.57 -8.48
C ARG A 277 25.41 -7.93 -8.01
N GLU A 278 24.50 -8.34 -8.88
CA GLU A 278 23.44 -9.28 -8.51
C GLU A 278 24.16 -10.56 -8.12
N GLY A 279 24.77 -10.55 -6.92
CA GLY A 279 25.37 -11.70 -6.32
C GLY A 279 24.29 -12.76 -6.39
N THR A 280 24.56 -13.77 -7.23
CA THR A 280 23.62 -14.78 -7.71
C THR A 280 22.39 -14.79 -6.82
N LEU A 281 21.30 -14.12 -7.24
CA LEU A 281 20.02 -14.20 -6.52
C LEU A 281 19.87 -15.68 -6.16
N PRO A 282 19.65 -16.04 -4.88
CA PRO A 282 19.66 -17.44 -4.47
C PRO A 282 18.82 -18.20 -5.49
N GLY A 283 19.43 -19.12 -6.26
CA GLY A 283 18.80 -19.57 -7.51
C GLY A 283 17.35 -19.94 -7.24
N VAL A 284 16.42 -19.63 -8.16
CA VAL A 284 14.93 -19.59 -7.96
C VAL A 284 14.39 -20.61 -6.95
N ARG A 285 14.91 -21.84 -6.96
CA ARG A 285 14.68 -22.89 -5.95
C ARG A 285 14.88 -22.43 -4.49
N ARG A 286 16.00 -21.79 -4.14
CA ARG A 286 16.30 -21.25 -2.79
C ARG A 286 15.34 -20.14 -2.40
N LEU A 287 15.03 -19.19 -3.29
CA LEU A 287 14.02 -18.16 -2.99
C LEU A 287 12.65 -18.79 -2.74
N ASN A 288 12.27 -19.80 -3.53
CA ASN A 288 11.04 -20.56 -3.31
C ASN A 288 11.05 -21.30 -1.97
N THR A 289 12.19 -21.84 -1.53
CA THR A 289 12.34 -22.40 -0.18
C THR A 289 12.17 -21.34 0.91
N ILE A 290 12.76 -20.15 0.74
CA ILE A 290 12.61 -19.05 1.71
C ILE A 290 11.14 -18.62 1.80
N VAL A 291 10.44 -18.46 0.68
CA VAL A 291 8.99 -18.18 0.64
C VAL A 291 8.21 -19.26 1.40
N ALA A 292 8.53 -20.54 1.18
CA ALA A 292 7.88 -21.64 1.87
C ALA A 292 8.10 -21.60 3.39
N VAL A 293 9.34 -21.38 3.83
CA VAL A 293 9.69 -21.30 5.26
C VAL A 293 9.00 -20.12 5.92
N LEU A 294 9.03 -18.94 5.30
CA LEU A 294 8.38 -17.73 5.83
C LEU A 294 6.85 -17.89 5.85
N GLY A 295 6.25 -18.45 4.80
CA GLY A 295 4.81 -18.68 4.71
C GLY A 295 4.30 -19.69 5.74
N VAL A 296 4.98 -20.83 5.87
CA VAL A 296 4.66 -21.84 6.89
C VAL A 296 4.89 -21.29 8.28
N GLY A 297 5.99 -20.56 8.50
CA GLY A 297 6.25 -19.84 9.75
C GLY A 297 5.10 -18.91 10.10
N ALA A 298 4.62 -18.09 9.16
CA ALA A 298 3.47 -17.22 9.36
C ALA A 298 2.23 -18.01 9.81
N GLY A 299 1.93 -19.14 9.14
CA GLY A 299 0.83 -20.02 9.52
C GLY A 299 0.97 -20.60 10.93
N VAL A 300 2.15 -21.09 11.30
CA VAL A 300 2.44 -21.64 12.64
C VAL A 300 2.24 -20.56 13.71
N PHE A 301 2.75 -19.36 13.49
CA PHE A 301 2.58 -18.24 14.42
C PHE A 301 1.12 -17.80 14.56
N LEU A 302 0.32 -17.85 13.48
CA LEU A 302 -1.13 -17.60 13.55
C LEU A 302 -1.86 -18.67 14.34
N VAL A 303 -1.48 -19.95 14.18
CA VAL A 303 -2.04 -21.05 14.98
C VAL A 303 -1.71 -20.89 16.46
N ILE A 304 -0.45 -20.57 16.79
CA ILE A 304 -0.03 -20.30 18.17
C ILE A 304 -0.79 -19.08 18.72
N GLY A 305 -0.94 -18.01 17.92
CA GLY A 305 -1.76 -16.84 18.26
C GLY A 305 -3.20 -17.23 18.59
N ALA A 306 -3.84 -18.03 17.74
CA ALA A 306 -5.20 -18.52 17.93
C ALA A 306 -5.40 -19.37 19.19
N LEU A 307 -4.34 -20.07 19.64
CA LEU A 307 -4.34 -20.95 20.81
C LEU A 307 -3.93 -20.24 22.10
N THR A 308 -3.41 -19.01 22.02
CA THR A 308 -2.90 -18.27 23.17
C THR A 308 -3.82 -17.10 23.52
N PRO A 309 -3.93 -16.73 24.81
CA PRO A 309 -4.72 -15.58 25.20
C PRO A 309 -4.21 -14.29 24.54
N HIS A 310 -5.11 -13.55 23.91
CA HIS A 310 -4.84 -12.23 23.35
C HIS A 310 -4.88 -11.12 24.39
N LEU A 311 -5.50 -11.38 25.55
CA LEU A 311 -5.66 -10.42 26.63
C LEU A 311 -5.13 -11.01 27.93
N SER A 312 -4.40 -10.21 28.68
CA SER A 312 -4.01 -10.45 30.06
C SER A 312 -4.83 -9.51 30.93
N VAL A 313 -5.57 -10.09 31.88
CA VAL A 313 -6.47 -9.38 32.80
C VAL A 313 -5.98 -9.63 34.24
N PRO A 314 -6.08 -8.65 35.16
CA PRO A 314 -5.70 -8.83 36.55
C PRO A 314 -6.45 -9.97 37.23
N GLU A 315 -5.82 -10.58 38.24
CA GLU A 315 -6.39 -11.67 39.01
C GLU A 315 -7.74 -11.26 39.63
N GLY A 316 -8.73 -12.16 39.57
CA GLY A 316 -10.07 -11.96 40.12
C GLY A 316 -11.10 -11.38 39.13
N LEU A 317 -10.71 -11.03 37.90
CA LEU A 317 -11.63 -10.60 36.84
C LEU A 317 -11.84 -11.70 35.80
N PRO A 318 -13.06 -11.83 35.22
CA PRO A 318 -13.31 -12.80 34.16
C PRO A 318 -12.52 -12.43 32.90
N THR A 319 -11.79 -13.39 32.34
CA THR A 319 -11.05 -13.19 31.08
C THR A 319 -12.00 -13.21 29.89
N PRO A 320 -12.14 -12.10 29.14
CA PRO A 320 -12.98 -12.08 27.95
C PRO A 320 -12.39 -13.00 26.86
N THR A 321 -13.26 -13.75 26.20
CA THR A 321 -12.92 -14.63 25.09
C THR A 321 -12.82 -13.84 23.79
N ASP A 322 -11.63 -13.85 23.16
CA ASP A 322 -11.47 -13.27 21.82
C ASP A 322 -11.97 -14.26 20.76
N TYR A 323 -13.25 -14.11 20.36
CA TYR A 323 -13.84 -14.93 19.31
C TYR A 323 -13.21 -14.67 17.93
N ALA A 324 -12.70 -13.45 17.67
CA ALA A 324 -12.14 -13.09 16.37
C ALA A 324 -10.81 -13.82 16.11
N ALA A 325 -10.05 -14.15 17.15
CA ALA A 325 -8.84 -14.98 17.06
C ALA A 325 -9.09 -16.36 16.45
N ARG A 326 -10.31 -16.90 16.49
CA ARG A 326 -10.66 -18.19 15.87
C ARG A 326 -10.51 -18.16 14.35
N LEU A 327 -10.59 -16.98 13.74
CA LEU A 327 -10.42 -16.79 12.29
C LEU A 327 -8.97 -16.95 11.83
N LEU A 328 -8.00 -16.94 12.76
CA LEU A 328 -6.59 -17.18 12.45
C LEU A 328 -6.35 -18.61 11.96
N TRP A 329 -7.16 -19.58 12.39
CA TRP A 329 -7.11 -20.97 11.91
C TRP A 329 -7.36 -21.10 10.40
N PRO A 330 -8.52 -20.68 9.86
CA PRO A 330 -8.77 -20.74 8.43
C PRO A 330 -7.86 -19.81 7.62
N ALA A 331 -7.25 -18.79 8.22
CA ALA A 331 -6.22 -17.99 7.57
C ALA A 331 -4.84 -18.68 7.51
N ALA A 332 -4.53 -19.55 8.48
CA ALA A 332 -3.28 -20.31 8.51
C ALA A 332 -3.29 -21.51 7.54
N VAL A 333 -4.41 -22.21 7.37
CA VAL A 333 -4.48 -23.41 6.51
C VAL A 333 -3.93 -23.19 5.09
N PRO A 334 -4.30 -22.10 4.37
CA PRO A 334 -3.79 -21.87 3.02
C PRO A 334 -2.28 -21.61 2.93
N THR A 335 -1.60 -21.28 4.04
CA THR A 335 -0.15 -21.06 4.00
C THR A 335 0.63 -22.35 3.72
N LEU A 336 0.00 -23.52 3.97
CA LEU A 336 0.56 -24.82 3.62
C LEU A 336 0.77 -24.98 2.10
N LEU A 337 0.04 -24.21 1.26
CA LEU A 337 0.26 -24.17 -0.18
C LEU A 337 1.68 -23.72 -0.54
N ALA A 338 2.37 -23.01 0.35
CA ALA A 338 3.76 -22.60 0.15
C ALA A 338 4.72 -23.80 0.04
N LEU A 339 4.36 -24.96 0.60
CA LEU A 339 5.13 -26.21 0.50
C LEU A 339 5.07 -26.84 -0.89
N VAL A 340 4.10 -26.44 -1.72
CA VAL A 340 3.90 -26.97 -3.07
C VAL A 340 4.34 -25.91 -4.08
N PRO A 341 5.52 -26.03 -4.73
CA PRO A 341 6.03 -25.02 -5.65
C PRO A 341 5.05 -24.65 -6.77
N LYS A 342 4.28 -25.61 -7.27
CA LYS A 342 3.26 -25.41 -8.31
C LYS A 342 2.03 -24.63 -7.83
N ALA A 343 1.75 -24.61 -6.52
CA ALA A 343 0.62 -23.90 -5.92
C ALA A 343 0.97 -22.49 -5.46
N ARG A 344 2.19 -22.02 -5.76
CA ARG A 344 2.72 -20.73 -5.31
C ARG A 344 1.83 -19.52 -5.63
N PRO A 345 1.25 -19.37 -6.85
CA PRO A 345 0.34 -18.25 -7.09
C PRO A 345 -0.90 -18.31 -6.19
N ALA A 346 -1.41 -19.51 -5.90
CA ALA A 346 -2.50 -19.69 -4.94
C ALA A 346 -2.07 -19.32 -3.52
N PHE A 347 -0.86 -19.73 -3.10
CA PHE A 347 -0.29 -19.34 -1.81
C PHE A 347 -0.22 -17.81 -1.67
N ILE A 348 0.38 -17.11 -2.64
CA ILE A 348 0.54 -15.64 -2.58
C ILE A 348 -0.82 -14.97 -2.43
N ALA A 349 -1.81 -15.34 -3.25
CA ALA A 349 -3.15 -14.77 -3.12
C ALA A 349 -3.81 -15.11 -1.78
N ALA A 350 -3.63 -16.35 -1.29
CA ALA A 350 -4.24 -16.80 -0.04
C ALA A 350 -3.60 -16.17 1.21
N THR A 351 -2.35 -15.69 1.14
CA THR A 351 -1.73 -14.96 2.27
C THR A 351 -2.52 -13.72 2.68
N ALA A 352 -3.37 -13.17 1.81
CA ALA A 352 -4.26 -12.07 2.14
C ALA A 352 -5.34 -12.43 3.19
N ALA A 353 -5.57 -13.72 3.45
CA ALA A 353 -6.40 -14.18 4.57
C ALA A 353 -5.76 -13.84 5.94
N ILE A 354 -4.44 -13.68 5.99
CA ILE A 354 -3.69 -13.36 7.21
C ILE A 354 -4.02 -11.95 7.73
N PRO A 355 -3.84 -10.84 6.97
CA PRO A 355 -4.23 -9.52 7.45
C PRO A 355 -5.74 -9.42 7.71
N LEU A 356 -6.58 -10.16 6.97
CA LEU A 356 -8.02 -10.27 7.26
C LEU A 356 -8.27 -10.77 8.68
N ALA A 357 -7.74 -11.95 9.03
CA ALA A 357 -7.98 -12.57 10.32
C ALA A 357 -7.24 -11.86 11.46
N ALA A 358 -5.97 -11.49 11.23
CA ALA A 358 -5.16 -10.76 12.19
C ALA A 358 -5.74 -9.38 12.50
N GLY A 359 -6.22 -8.65 11.49
CA GLY A 359 -6.86 -7.36 11.70
C GLY A 359 -8.08 -7.44 12.61
N LEU A 360 -8.96 -8.43 12.39
CA LEU A 360 -10.15 -8.63 13.22
C LEU A 360 -9.79 -9.03 14.66
N ALA A 361 -8.80 -9.89 14.86
CA ALA A 361 -8.35 -10.31 16.19
C ALA A 361 -7.62 -9.19 16.95
N LEU A 362 -6.73 -8.46 16.26
CA LEU A 362 -5.98 -7.36 16.85
C LEU A 362 -6.86 -6.14 17.16
N ASP A 363 -7.94 -5.89 16.40
CA ASP A 363 -8.91 -4.84 16.71
C ASP A 363 -9.59 -5.07 18.07
N ALA A 364 -9.96 -6.31 18.37
CA ALA A 364 -10.55 -6.68 19.66
C ALA A 364 -9.56 -6.46 20.81
N ALA A 365 -8.31 -6.86 20.62
CA ALA A 365 -7.25 -6.63 21.60
C ALA A 365 -6.93 -5.14 21.81
N PHE A 366 -6.86 -4.38 20.72
CA PHE A 366 -6.58 -2.94 20.75
C PHE A 366 -7.71 -2.15 21.44
N ALA A 367 -8.97 -2.53 21.19
CA ALA A 367 -10.12 -1.93 21.86
C ALA A 367 -10.12 -2.23 23.37
N ALA A 368 -9.80 -3.47 23.75
CA ALA A 368 -9.79 -3.88 25.17
C ALA A 368 -8.64 -3.22 25.97
N THR A 369 -7.47 -3.03 25.36
CA THR A 369 -6.30 -2.39 25.99
C THR A 369 -6.47 -0.87 26.19
N GLN A 370 -7.55 -0.26 25.69
CA GLN A 370 -7.93 1.10 26.08
C GLN A 370 -8.40 1.19 27.55
N VAL A 371 -8.70 0.05 28.18
CA VAL A 371 -8.97 -0.04 29.62
C VAL A 371 -7.64 -0.26 30.35
N ALA A 372 -7.25 0.68 31.22
CA ALA A 372 -5.91 0.73 31.83
C ALA A 372 -5.44 -0.55 32.54
N ALA A 373 -6.37 -1.39 33.01
CA ALA A 373 -6.08 -2.64 33.68
C ALA A 373 -5.77 -3.82 32.73
N VAL A 374 -6.11 -3.72 31.45
CA VAL A 374 -6.02 -4.81 30.47
C VAL A 374 -4.74 -4.66 29.65
N GLN A 375 -3.96 -5.74 29.56
CA GLN A 375 -2.69 -5.76 28.82
C GLN A 375 -2.75 -6.73 27.63
N PRO A 376 -1.97 -6.49 26.56
CA PRO A 376 -1.88 -7.42 25.45
C PRO A 376 -1.25 -8.73 25.90
N GLY A 377 -1.95 -9.83 25.67
CA GLY A 377 -1.47 -11.19 25.96
C GLY A 377 -0.49 -11.71 24.91
N PRO A 378 0.14 -12.88 25.14
CA PRO A 378 1.12 -13.47 24.22
C PRO A 378 0.59 -13.67 22.78
N GLY A 379 -0.70 -13.97 22.62
CA GLY A 379 -1.24 -14.25 21.29
C GLY A 379 -1.30 -13.03 20.36
N VAL A 380 -1.35 -11.81 20.91
CA VAL A 380 -1.18 -10.57 20.13
C VAL A 380 0.20 -10.54 19.48
N TRP A 381 1.25 -10.90 20.22
CA TRP A 381 2.62 -10.92 19.73
C TRP A 381 2.84 -12.02 18.69
N PHE A 382 2.34 -13.24 18.95
CA PHE A 382 2.44 -14.33 17.97
C PHE A 382 1.71 -14.00 16.67
N THR A 383 0.50 -13.42 16.76
CA THR A 383 -0.26 -12.95 15.60
C THR A 383 0.50 -11.87 14.83
N THR A 384 1.10 -10.92 15.54
CA THR A 384 1.92 -9.83 14.93
C THR A 384 3.13 -10.38 14.19
N VAL A 385 3.88 -11.31 14.81
CA VAL A 385 5.02 -11.98 14.16
C VAL A 385 4.55 -12.75 12.92
N GLY A 386 3.40 -13.43 12.99
CA GLY A 386 2.80 -14.11 11.85
C GLY A 386 2.52 -13.17 10.67
N VAL A 387 1.98 -11.98 10.94
CA VAL A 387 1.76 -10.94 9.91
C VAL A 387 3.09 -10.47 9.30
N VAL A 388 4.11 -10.22 10.11
CA VAL A 388 5.44 -9.81 9.63
C VAL A 388 6.06 -10.87 8.71
N LEU A 389 5.99 -12.15 9.12
CA LEU A 389 6.48 -13.26 8.30
C LEU A 389 5.69 -13.40 6.99
N ALA A 390 4.38 -13.16 7.01
CA ALA A 390 3.55 -13.16 5.80
C ALA A 390 3.98 -12.07 4.82
N ILE A 391 4.23 -10.84 5.32
CA ILE A 391 4.73 -9.73 4.49
C ILE A 391 6.08 -10.12 3.87
N ALA A 392 7.01 -10.64 4.68
CA ALA A 392 8.31 -11.08 4.19
C ALA A 392 8.18 -12.19 3.13
N ALA A 393 7.24 -13.13 3.31
CA ALA A 393 6.96 -14.19 2.34
C ALA A 393 6.43 -13.63 1.02
N VAL A 394 5.48 -12.69 1.06
CA VAL A 394 4.90 -12.04 -0.13
C VAL A 394 5.96 -11.22 -0.87
N VAL A 395 6.79 -10.45 -0.15
CA VAL A 395 7.87 -9.67 -0.77
C VAL A 395 8.90 -10.58 -1.43
N THR A 396 9.34 -11.63 -0.73
CA THR A 396 10.26 -12.63 -1.30
C THR A 396 9.64 -13.33 -2.51
N ALA A 397 8.33 -13.58 -2.47
CA ALA A 397 7.61 -14.14 -3.59
C ALA A 397 7.48 -13.15 -4.76
N ALA A 398 7.31 -11.86 -4.53
CA ALA A 398 7.36 -10.89 -5.63
C ALA A 398 8.72 -10.95 -6.35
N ILE A 399 9.82 -11.02 -5.58
CA ILE A 399 11.20 -11.11 -6.11
C ILE A 399 11.44 -12.42 -6.88
N ALA A 400 11.02 -13.56 -6.33
CA ALA A 400 11.12 -14.83 -7.05
C ALA A 400 10.22 -14.87 -8.30
N GLY A 401 9.08 -14.16 -8.28
CA GLY A 401 8.18 -14.05 -9.43
C GLY A 401 8.79 -13.27 -10.60
N SER A 402 9.57 -12.22 -10.33
CA SER A 402 10.35 -11.54 -11.38
C SER A 402 11.40 -12.46 -11.99
N ALA A 403 12.16 -13.15 -11.15
CA ALA A 403 13.24 -14.02 -11.63
C ALA A 403 12.71 -15.11 -12.59
N GLU A 404 11.55 -15.71 -12.27
CA GLU A 404 10.89 -16.68 -13.15
C GLU A 404 10.38 -16.07 -14.47
N ARG A 405 10.05 -14.76 -14.50
CA ARG A 405 9.58 -14.06 -15.70
C ARG A 405 10.74 -13.74 -16.66
N ASP A 406 11.94 -13.61 -16.14
CA ASP A 406 13.15 -13.35 -16.93
C ASP A 406 13.61 -14.58 -17.73
N GLU A 407 13.22 -15.79 -17.32
CA GLU A 407 13.63 -17.04 -17.98
C GLU A 407 12.66 -17.53 -19.08
N GLU A 408 11.39 -17.10 -19.09
CA GLU A 408 10.36 -17.68 -19.98
C GLU A 408 9.78 -16.66 -20.97
N ASP A 409 9.66 -16.99 -22.27
CA ASP A 409 9.06 -16.09 -23.26
C ASP A 409 7.57 -15.82 -22.97
N VAL A 410 7.20 -14.54 -23.00
CA VAL A 410 5.88 -14.05 -22.60
C VAL A 410 4.95 -14.05 -23.83
N THR A 411 4.32 -15.18 -24.12
CA THR A 411 3.14 -15.20 -24.99
C THR A 411 1.91 -14.88 -24.15
N THR A 412 1.39 -13.65 -24.29
CA THR A 412 0.14 -13.23 -23.63
C THR A 412 -1.06 -13.82 -24.37
N ALA A 413 -1.73 -14.80 -23.77
CA ALA A 413 -3.03 -15.25 -24.24
C ALA A 413 -4.12 -14.25 -23.81
N SER A 414 -4.88 -13.72 -24.77
CA SER A 414 -6.00 -12.82 -24.46
C SER A 414 -7.11 -13.59 -23.74
N PRO A 415 -7.61 -13.09 -22.58
CA PRO A 415 -8.67 -13.76 -21.84
C PRO A 415 -9.99 -13.74 -22.62
N SER A 416 -10.73 -14.84 -22.57
CA SER A 416 -12.05 -14.92 -23.22
C SER A 416 -13.11 -14.11 -22.47
N LEU A 417 -14.06 -13.51 -23.20
CA LEU A 417 -15.15 -12.70 -22.62
C LEU A 417 -15.92 -13.37 -21.46
N PRO A 418 -16.26 -14.68 -21.50
CA PRO A 418 -16.93 -15.34 -20.37
C PRO A 418 -16.09 -15.36 -19.09
N LEU A 419 -14.77 -15.52 -19.21
CA LEU A 419 -13.86 -15.51 -18.06
C LEU A 419 -13.76 -14.10 -17.46
N ILE A 420 -13.71 -13.07 -18.31
CA ILE A 420 -13.74 -11.67 -17.87
C ILE A 420 -15.05 -11.40 -17.10
N ALA A 421 -16.20 -11.82 -17.65
CA ALA A 421 -17.49 -11.61 -17.01
C ALA A 421 -17.57 -12.29 -15.63
N VAL A 422 -17.21 -13.57 -15.52
CA VAL A 422 -17.24 -14.30 -14.23
C VAL A 422 -16.25 -13.69 -13.22
N ALA A 423 -15.06 -13.30 -13.67
CA ALA A 423 -14.06 -12.65 -12.82
C ALA A 423 -14.51 -11.28 -12.30
N LEU A 424 -15.16 -10.47 -13.15
CA LEU A 424 -15.71 -9.17 -12.74
C LEU A 424 -16.89 -9.34 -11.76
N ILE A 425 -17.78 -10.31 -12.00
CA ILE A 425 -18.86 -10.64 -11.07
C ILE A 425 -18.27 -11.08 -9.73
N ALA A 426 -17.26 -11.96 -9.73
CA ALA A 426 -16.58 -12.38 -8.51
C ALA A 426 -15.97 -11.20 -7.75
N GLY A 427 -15.32 -10.27 -8.46
CA GLY A 427 -14.77 -9.04 -7.87
C GLY A 427 -15.86 -8.14 -7.26
N LEU A 428 -16.96 -7.91 -7.97
CA LEU A 428 -18.06 -7.09 -7.47
C LEU A 428 -18.73 -7.70 -6.23
N VAL A 429 -18.98 -9.01 -6.25
CA VAL A 429 -19.56 -9.74 -5.11
C VAL A 429 -18.58 -9.75 -3.93
N ALA A 430 -17.27 -9.85 -4.18
CA ALA A 430 -16.25 -9.71 -3.13
C ALA A 430 -16.27 -8.31 -2.50
N VAL A 431 -16.40 -7.23 -3.28
CA VAL A 431 -16.56 -5.87 -2.70
C VAL A 431 -17.74 -5.83 -1.73
N GLY A 432 -18.88 -6.39 -2.12
CA GLY A 432 -20.06 -6.49 -1.24
C GLY A 432 -19.79 -7.33 0.02
N ALA A 433 -19.09 -8.46 -0.10
CA ALA A 433 -18.75 -9.34 1.02
C ALA A 433 -17.87 -8.67 2.11
N PHE A 434 -16.98 -7.77 1.69
CA PHE A 434 -16.08 -7.04 2.59
C PHE A 434 -16.68 -5.72 3.10
N ALA A 435 -17.52 -5.06 2.30
CA ALA A 435 -18.22 -3.83 2.69
C ALA A 435 -19.37 -4.08 3.69
N MET A 436 -19.98 -5.27 3.64
CA MET A 436 -21.16 -5.61 4.45
C MET A 436 -20.81 -6.46 5.69
N PRO A 437 -21.63 -6.41 6.75
CA PRO A 437 -21.44 -7.23 7.93
C PRO A 437 -21.71 -8.72 7.64
N VAL A 438 -20.79 -9.59 8.07
CA VAL A 438 -20.96 -11.06 8.01
C VAL A 438 -21.79 -11.57 9.19
N VAL A 439 -21.76 -10.87 10.32
CA VAL A 439 -22.46 -11.22 11.56
C VAL A 439 -23.29 -10.03 12.03
N ARG A 440 -24.51 -10.29 12.50
CA ARG A 440 -25.40 -9.29 13.07
C ARG A 440 -25.89 -9.76 14.44
N ALA A 441 -25.93 -8.85 15.41
CA ALA A 441 -26.63 -9.02 16.67
C ALA A 441 -27.04 -7.61 17.18
N PRO A 442 -28.09 -7.49 18.01
CA PRO A 442 -28.57 -6.19 18.51
C PRO A 442 -27.48 -5.35 19.19
N ASP A 443 -26.61 -5.98 19.97
CA ASP A 443 -25.56 -5.31 20.77
C ASP A 443 -24.16 -5.37 20.12
N LEU A 444 -24.07 -5.77 18.85
CA LEU A 444 -22.80 -5.95 18.16
C LEU A 444 -22.62 -4.90 17.07
N ALA A 445 -21.64 -4.01 17.25
CA ALA A 445 -21.16 -3.14 16.18
C ALA A 445 -20.27 -3.96 15.22
N PRO A 446 -20.72 -4.27 13.99
CA PRO A 446 -19.97 -5.16 13.12
C PRO A 446 -18.76 -4.44 12.51
N ILE A 447 -17.65 -5.17 12.37
CA ILE A 447 -16.47 -4.67 11.66
C ILE A 447 -16.66 -4.92 10.16
N THR A 448 -16.64 -3.84 9.39
CA THR A 448 -16.69 -3.84 7.93
C THR A 448 -15.52 -3.06 7.36
N ALA A 449 -15.21 -3.24 6.08
CA ALA A 449 -14.15 -2.46 5.41
C ALA A 449 -14.40 -0.94 5.48
N LEU A 450 -15.67 -0.51 5.54
CA LEU A 450 -16.05 0.90 5.59
C LEU A 450 -16.02 1.51 7.00
N GLY A 451 -15.81 0.68 8.04
CA GLY A 451 -15.79 1.14 9.44
C GLY A 451 -14.53 1.91 9.83
N LEU A 452 -13.46 1.86 9.03
CA LEU A 452 -12.16 2.51 9.24
C LEU A 452 -11.52 2.26 10.63
N ARG A 453 -11.87 1.14 11.28
CA ARG A 453 -11.24 0.64 12.51
C ARG A 453 -9.96 -0.15 12.19
N VAL A 454 -9.19 -0.55 13.20
CA VAL A 454 -8.00 -1.40 13.02
C VAL A 454 -8.37 -2.68 12.24
N GLY A 455 -9.50 -3.30 12.57
CA GLY A 455 -9.99 -4.49 11.87
C GLY A 455 -10.48 -4.22 10.45
N SER A 456 -10.93 -3.00 10.15
CA SER A 456 -11.31 -2.59 8.79
C SER A 456 -10.12 -2.58 7.85
N TRP A 457 -8.91 -2.27 8.33
CA TRP A 457 -7.70 -2.30 7.50
C TRP A 457 -7.33 -3.71 7.05
N GLY A 458 -7.46 -4.70 7.93
CA GLY A 458 -7.29 -6.11 7.56
C GLY A 458 -8.22 -6.53 6.43
N LEU A 459 -9.49 -6.09 6.49
CA LEU A 459 -10.49 -6.32 5.45
C LEU A 459 -10.17 -5.59 4.14
N ILE A 460 -9.74 -4.33 4.20
CA ILE A 460 -9.35 -3.56 3.01
C ILE A 460 -8.15 -4.18 2.31
N ILE A 461 -7.09 -4.52 3.06
CA ILE A 461 -5.89 -5.16 2.51
C ILE A 461 -6.25 -6.46 1.80
N ALA A 462 -7.10 -7.28 2.43
CA ALA A 462 -7.56 -8.52 1.83
C ALA A 462 -8.41 -8.31 0.57
N LEU A 463 -9.32 -7.32 0.58
CA LEU A 463 -10.13 -6.97 -0.59
C LEU A 463 -9.26 -6.48 -1.76
N VAL A 464 -8.31 -5.58 -1.50
CA VAL A 464 -7.38 -5.07 -2.52
C VAL A 464 -6.53 -6.21 -3.10
N ALA A 465 -6.04 -7.12 -2.25
CA ALA A 465 -5.30 -8.29 -2.69
C ALA A 465 -6.16 -9.23 -3.55
N VAL A 466 -7.43 -9.45 -3.19
CA VAL A 466 -8.38 -10.25 -3.99
C VAL A 466 -8.60 -9.60 -5.36
N LEU A 467 -8.91 -8.30 -5.42
CA LEU A 467 -9.12 -7.59 -6.69
C LEU A 467 -7.87 -7.56 -7.55
N GLY A 468 -6.70 -7.31 -6.95
CA GLY A 468 -5.41 -7.34 -7.64
C GLY A 468 -5.09 -8.73 -8.18
N ALA A 469 -5.35 -9.80 -7.41
CA ALA A 469 -5.14 -11.17 -7.85
C ALA A 469 -6.14 -11.59 -8.95
N ILE A 470 -7.38 -11.11 -8.93
CA ILE A 470 -8.34 -11.32 -10.04
C ILE A 470 -7.83 -10.64 -11.33
N ALA A 471 -7.41 -9.38 -11.25
CA ALA A 471 -6.86 -8.66 -12.40
C ALA A 471 -5.59 -9.33 -12.93
N LEU A 472 -4.67 -9.72 -12.05
CA LEU A 472 -3.45 -10.43 -12.41
C LEU A 472 -3.76 -11.82 -12.98
N ALA A 473 -4.76 -12.52 -12.43
CA ALA A 473 -5.20 -13.79 -12.96
C ALA A 473 -5.62 -13.63 -14.41
N LEU A 474 -6.43 -12.61 -14.75
CA LEU A 474 -6.85 -12.32 -16.13
C LEU A 474 -5.67 -12.17 -17.11
N ALA A 475 -4.58 -11.52 -16.68
CA ALA A 475 -3.37 -11.30 -17.47
C ALA A 475 -2.37 -12.48 -17.46
N SER A 476 -2.56 -13.49 -16.61
CA SER A 476 -1.59 -14.58 -16.39
C SER A 476 -1.81 -15.79 -17.31
N ARG A 477 -0.84 -16.71 -17.39
CA ARG A 477 -1.05 -18.01 -18.06
C ARG A 477 -2.21 -18.80 -17.42
N PRO A 478 -2.93 -19.68 -18.16
CA PRO A 478 -4.13 -20.36 -17.66
C PRO A 478 -3.97 -21.02 -16.29
N VAL A 479 -2.94 -21.85 -16.12
CA VAL A 479 -2.66 -22.57 -14.86
C VAL A 479 -2.30 -21.62 -13.72
N LYS A 480 -1.41 -20.64 -13.95
CA LYS A 480 -0.99 -19.66 -12.93
C LYS A 480 -2.17 -18.75 -12.51
N GLY A 481 -2.98 -18.33 -13.48
CA GLY A 481 -4.19 -17.55 -13.22
C GLY A 481 -5.27 -18.33 -12.48
N ALA A 482 -5.46 -19.61 -12.79
CA ALA A 482 -6.39 -20.47 -12.06
C ALA A 482 -5.94 -20.66 -10.60
N ALA A 483 -4.64 -20.86 -10.38
CA ALA A 483 -4.07 -20.93 -9.04
C ALA A 483 -4.30 -19.63 -8.25
N LEU A 484 -4.08 -18.45 -8.86
CA LEU A 484 -4.40 -17.15 -8.22
C LEU A 484 -5.88 -17.09 -7.79
N LEU A 485 -6.80 -17.48 -8.68
CA LEU A 485 -8.23 -17.48 -8.39
C LEU A 485 -8.61 -18.44 -7.25
N LEU A 486 -8.01 -19.64 -7.20
CA LEU A 486 -8.20 -20.57 -6.08
C LEU A 486 -7.65 -19.99 -4.76
N GLY A 487 -6.49 -19.33 -4.80
CA GLY A 487 -5.95 -18.63 -3.63
C GLY A 487 -6.87 -17.52 -3.13
N THR A 488 -7.45 -16.72 -4.04
CA THR A 488 -8.44 -15.71 -3.65
C THR A 488 -9.73 -16.32 -3.10
N ALA A 489 -10.14 -17.49 -3.59
CA ALA A 489 -11.30 -18.21 -3.06
C ALA A 489 -11.07 -18.63 -1.59
N CYS A 490 -9.83 -18.98 -1.21
CA CYS A 490 -9.49 -19.22 0.19
C CYS A 490 -9.74 -17.97 1.06
N VAL A 491 -9.37 -16.78 0.58
CA VAL A 491 -9.57 -15.52 1.31
C VAL A 491 -11.06 -15.22 1.53
N THR A 492 -11.89 -15.37 0.49
CA THR A 492 -13.35 -15.16 0.61
C THR A 492 -14.01 -16.26 1.44
N ALA A 493 -13.50 -17.49 1.41
CA ALA A 493 -13.96 -18.57 2.29
C ALA A 493 -13.62 -18.27 3.75
N THR A 494 -12.42 -17.76 4.05
CA THR A 494 -12.05 -17.29 5.39
C THR A 494 -13.01 -16.19 5.86
N ARG A 495 -13.36 -15.23 4.99
CA ARG A 495 -14.39 -14.21 5.32
C ARG A 495 -15.75 -14.82 5.64
N ALA A 496 -16.19 -15.83 4.89
CA ALA A 496 -17.46 -16.53 5.15
C ALA A 496 -17.44 -17.28 6.50
N LEU A 497 -16.29 -17.85 6.89
CA LEU A 497 -16.12 -18.58 8.15
C LEU A 497 -16.19 -17.70 9.40
N GLU A 498 -16.17 -16.36 9.26
CA GLU A 498 -16.33 -15.46 10.42
C GLU A 498 -17.64 -15.73 11.15
N TYR A 499 -18.76 -15.92 10.45
CA TYR A 499 -20.05 -16.17 11.10
C TYR A 499 -20.04 -17.42 11.99
N PRO A 500 -19.79 -18.64 11.48
CA PRO A 500 -19.86 -19.84 12.31
C PRO A 500 -18.81 -19.85 13.43
N LEU A 501 -17.65 -19.21 13.24
CA LEU A 501 -16.58 -19.21 14.24
C LEU A 501 -16.79 -18.16 15.34
N THR A 502 -17.49 -17.07 15.03
CA THR A 502 -17.71 -15.94 15.96
C THR A 502 -19.16 -15.79 16.42
N ALA A 503 -20.08 -16.65 15.98
CA ALA A 503 -21.51 -16.53 16.31
C ALA A 503 -21.81 -16.51 17.82
N SER A 504 -20.97 -17.11 18.65
CA SER A 504 -21.14 -17.11 20.11
C SER A 504 -20.67 -15.83 20.81
N ARG A 505 -20.25 -14.78 20.07
CA ARG A 505 -19.77 -13.52 20.66
C ARG A 505 -20.87 -12.59 21.17
N ALA A 506 -22.11 -12.81 20.73
CA ALA A 506 -23.27 -12.03 21.14
C ALA A 506 -24.53 -12.90 21.16
N ALA A 507 -25.47 -12.57 22.05
CA ALA A 507 -26.81 -13.17 22.04
C ALA A 507 -27.55 -12.82 20.74
N ASP A 508 -28.47 -13.68 20.32
CA ASP A 508 -29.31 -13.48 19.12
C ASP A 508 -28.52 -13.21 17.83
N THR A 509 -27.34 -13.81 17.72
CA THR A 509 -26.48 -13.67 16.54
C THR A 509 -27.12 -14.34 15.32
N SER A 510 -27.18 -13.59 14.22
CA SER A 510 -27.75 -13.99 12.93
C SER A 510 -26.79 -13.71 11.77
N PRO A 511 -26.89 -14.45 10.65
CA PRO A 511 -26.03 -14.24 9.50
C PRO A 511 -26.34 -12.91 8.81
N GLY A 512 -25.31 -12.09 8.59
CA GLY A 512 -25.43 -10.86 7.82
C GLY A 512 -25.33 -11.08 6.30
N PRO A 513 -25.68 -10.09 5.47
CA PRO A 513 -25.60 -10.18 4.01
C PRO A 513 -24.16 -10.41 3.51
N GLY A 514 -23.15 -9.96 4.26
CA GLY A 514 -21.74 -10.20 3.93
C GLY A 514 -21.39 -11.69 3.89
N LEU A 515 -22.05 -12.53 4.69
CA LEU A 515 -21.83 -13.99 4.69
C LEU A 515 -22.19 -14.58 3.32
N TRP A 516 -23.41 -14.30 2.86
CA TRP A 516 -23.94 -14.84 1.61
C TRP A 516 -23.14 -14.35 0.40
N LEU A 517 -22.73 -13.08 0.43
CA LEU A 517 -21.85 -12.52 -0.60
C LEU A 517 -20.45 -13.17 -0.55
N ALA A 518 -19.89 -13.45 0.62
CA ALA A 518 -18.60 -14.14 0.74
C ALA A 518 -18.67 -15.58 0.18
N VAL A 519 -19.76 -16.30 0.44
CA VAL A 519 -20.00 -17.64 -0.12
C VAL A 519 -20.17 -17.56 -1.64
N ALA A 520 -20.95 -16.61 -2.15
CA ALA A 520 -21.16 -16.41 -3.58
C ALA A 520 -19.84 -16.01 -4.31
N ALA A 521 -19.03 -15.13 -3.71
CA ALA A 521 -17.72 -14.77 -4.23
C ALA A 521 -16.79 -15.99 -4.29
N THR A 522 -16.78 -16.80 -3.22
CA THR A 522 -15.99 -18.04 -3.18
C THR A 522 -16.39 -18.99 -4.31
N ALA A 523 -17.68 -19.23 -4.51
CA ALA A 523 -18.18 -20.07 -5.59
C ALA A 523 -17.82 -19.50 -6.97
N ALA A 524 -17.99 -18.19 -7.19
CA ALA A 524 -17.66 -17.54 -8.44
C ALA A 524 -16.15 -17.63 -8.77
N LEU A 525 -15.27 -17.49 -7.78
CA LEU A 525 -13.82 -17.63 -7.94
C LEU A 525 -13.40 -19.05 -8.27
N VAL A 526 -14.02 -20.07 -7.64
CA VAL A 526 -13.79 -21.48 -7.97
C VAL A 526 -14.24 -21.80 -9.39
N ILE A 527 -15.41 -21.29 -9.81
CA ILE A 527 -15.90 -21.44 -11.18
C ILE A 527 -14.96 -20.75 -12.17
N ALA A 528 -14.52 -19.52 -11.88
CA ALA A 528 -13.57 -18.80 -12.72
C ALA A 528 -12.24 -19.57 -12.87
N ALA A 529 -11.75 -20.17 -11.79
CA ALA A 529 -10.56 -21.01 -11.82
C ALA A 529 -10.76 -22.25 -12.72
N ALA A 530 -11.89 -22.96 -12.58
CA ALA A 530 -12.21 -24.14 -13.38
C ALA A 530 -12.39 -23.82 -14.87
N VAL A 531 -13.06 -22.70 -15.20
CA VAL A 531 -13.20 -22.22 -16.58
C VAL A 531 -11.83 -21.89 -17.19
N ARG A 532 -10.92 -21.37 -16.38
CA ARG A 532 -9.57 -21.02 -16.82
C ARG A 532 -8.68 -22.25 -17.05
N THR A 533 -8.81 -23.31 -16.24
CA THR A 533 -8.08 -24.57 -16.46
C THR A 533 -8.67 -25.41 -17.60
N ALA A 534 -9.98 -25.41 -17.81
CA ALA A 534 -10.63 -26.19 -18.88
C ALA A 534 -10.25 -25.73 -20.30
N ARG A 535 -9.51 -24.62 -20.43
CA ARG A 535 -9.08 -24.01 -21.70
C ARG A 535 -7.55 -23.96 -21.85
N SER A 536 -6.81 -24.65 -20.97
CA SER A 536 -5.34 -24.71 -20.99
C SER A 536 -4.81 -25.78 -21.93
#